data_AF-A0A6A6LMG5-F1
#
_entry.id   AF-A0A6A6LMG5-F1
#
_cell.length_a   1.000
_cell.length_b   1.000
_cell.length_c   1.000
_cell.angle_alpha   90.00
_cell.angle_beta   90.00
_cell.angle_gamma   90.00
#
_symmetry.space_group_name_H-M   'P 1'
#
loop_
_entity.id
_entity.type
_entity.pdbx_description
1 polymer ?
#
loop_
_entity_poly.entity_id
_entity_poly.type
_entity_poly.pdbx_seq_one_letter_code
_entity_poly.pdbx_strand_id
1 'polypeptide(L)'
;MKLFLALFALQFCFSGFHIVSMVALNIGVSKVVYPVYRNIIALLLLGPFAYFLEKKERPPLTSSLLIQFFLLALLGITANQGFYLLGLNYGSPTFASAVQNTVPAITFVMASVLGLEQVNIARRDGLAKVVGTIASVVGATGIVASGIAFSLQTWCIQKGGPVFVAVFQPMQTLLVAIMASLILGDQLMQEGLLAILTMLGLYSVLWGKRREKSSSN
;
A
#
# COMPACT_ATOMS: atom_id res chain seq x y z
N MET A 1 10.25 -8.07 25.54
CA MET A 1 8.79 -7.93 25.73
C MET A 1 8.33 -6.47 25.85
N LYS A 2 8.91 -5.64 26.73
CA LYS A 2 8.53 -4.21 26.89
C LYS A 2 8.60 -3.39 25.59
N LEU A 3 9.66 -3.57 24.79
CA LEU A 3 9.84 -2.85 23.51
C LEU A 3 8.78 -3.23 22.47
N PHE A 4 8.47 -4.52 22.35
CA PHE A 4 7.42 -5.01 21.46
C PHE A 4 6.04 -4.48 21.85
N LEU A 5 5.71 -4.44 23.14
CA LEU A 5 4.46 -3.88 23.63
C LEU A 5 4.35 -2.38 23.31
N ALA A 6 5.44 -1.63 23.48
CA ALA A 6 5.50 -0.21 23.13
C ALA A 6 5.32 0.03 21.62
N LEU A 7 5.99 -0.77 20.77
CA LEU A 7 5.82 -0.72 19.32
C LEU A 7 4.40 -1.06 18.88
N PHE A 8 3.78 -2.06 19.51
CA PHE A 8 2.41 -2.45 19.21
C PHE A 8 1.42 -1.34 19.59
N ALA A 9 1.58 -0.73 20.77
CA ALA A 9 0.79 0.42 21.20
C ALA A 9 0.98 1.62 20.27
N LEU A 10 2.23 1.89 19.83
CA LEU A 10 2.53 2.95 18.88
C LEU A 10 1.82 2.72 17.53
N GLN A 11 1.83 1.48 17.02
CA GLN A 11 1.16 1.13 15.77
C GLN A 11 -0.36 1.29 15.87
N PHE A 12 -0.94 0.94 17.03
CA PHE A 12 -2.35 1.16 17.30
C PHE A 12 -2.70 2.66 17.27
N CYS A 13 -1.88 3.50 17.91
CA CYS A 13 -2.03 4.96 17.85
C CYS A 13 -1.91 5.50 16.42
N PHE A 14 -0.95 5.02 15.63
CA PHE A 14 -0.81 5.38 14.21
C PHE A 14 -2.06 5.00 13.41
N SER A 15 -2.62 3.80 13.62
CA SER A 15 -3.85 3.36 12.95
C SER A 15 -5.03 4.27 13.29
N GLY A 16 -5.23 4.58 14.57
CA GLY A 16 -6.25 5.54 15.01
C GLY A 16 -6.05 6.92 14.37
N PHE A 17 -4.81 7.39 14.27
CA PHE A 17 -4.47 8.63 13.59
C PHE A 17 -4.89 8.63 12.10
N HIS A 18 -4.67 7.54 11.35
CA HIS A 18 -5.11 7.45 9.96
C HIS A 18 -6.63 7.54 9.81
N ILE A 19 -7.39 6.91 10.70
CA ILE A 19 -8.86 6.96 10.69
C ILE A 19 -9.35 8.37 10.98
N VAL A 20 -8.85 9.01 12.04
CA VAL A 20 -9.20 10.40 12.39
C VAL A 20 -8.85 11.36 11.25
N SER A 21 -7.69 11.16 10.61
CA SER A 21 -7.29 11.93 9.42
C SER A 21 -8.30 11.76 8.29
N MET A 22 -8.72 10.52 7.99
CA MET A 22 -9.71 10.26 6.94
C MET A 22 -11.05 10.93 7.25
N VAL A 23 -11.55 10.82 8.49
CA VAL A 23 -12.80 11.44 8.92
C VAL A 23 -12.73 12.96 8.80
N ALA A 24 -11.64 13.59 9.26
CA ALA A 24 -11.45 15.03 9.15
C ALA A 24 -11.45 15.51 7.68
N LEU A 25 -10.80 14.77 6.79
CA LEU A 25 -10.80 15.07 5.36
C LEU A 25 -12.19 14.90 4.72
N ASN A 26 -12.95 13.89 5.13
CA ASN A 26 -14.32 13.65 4.62
C ASN A 26 -15.34 14.70 5.08
N ILE A 27 -15.14 15.31 6.26
CA ILE A 27 -15.98 16.42 6.78
C ILE A 27 -15.67 17.75 6.07
N GLY A 28 -14.66 17.78 5.18
CA GLY A 28 -14.34 18.93 4.33
C GLY A 28 -13.17 19.78 4.82
N VAL A 29 -12.38 19.32 5.80
CA VAL A 29 -11.15 20.02 6.19
C VAL A 29 -10.15 20.00 5.03
N SER A 30 -9.57 21.17 4.71
CA SER A 30 -8.57 21.27 3.65
C SER A 30 -7.35 20.38 3.93
N LYS A 31 -6.94 19.62 2.90
CA LYS A 31 -5.82 18.68 2.93
C LYS A 31 -4.49 19.33 3.34
N VAL A 32 -4.31 20.61 3.04
CA VAL A 32 -3.09 21.37 3.38
C VAL A 32 -3.17 21.92 4.81
N VAL A 33 -4.37 22.27 5.25
CA VAL A 33 -4.62 22.89 6.55
C VAL A 33 -4.57 21.86 7.68
N TYR A 34 -4.99 20.63 7.41
CA TYR A 34 -4.99 19.54 8.38
C TYR A 34 -3.58 19.23 8.96
N PRO A 35 -2.51 19.02 8.16
CA PRO A 35 -1.15 18.85 8.66
C PRO A 35 -0.65 20.00 9.53
N VAL A 36 -1.02 21.25 9.18
CA VAL A 36 -0.60 22.45 9.92
C VAL A 36 -1.22 22.45 11.32
N TYR A 37 -2.52 22.25 11.43
CA TYR A 37 -3.20 22.16 12.73
C TYR A 37 -2.64 21.03 13.59
N ARG A 38 -2.40 19.86 12.99
CA ARG A 38 -1.82 18.72 13.69
C ARG A 38 -0.46 19.05 14.30
N ASN A 39 0.44 19.67 13.53
CA ASN A 39 1.78 20.01 14.01
C ASN A 39 1.77 21.09 15.10
N ILE A 40 0.85 22.07 15.00
CA ILE A 40 0.67 23.09 16.04
C ILE A 40 0.18 22.45 17.35
N ILE A 41 -0.84 21.58 17.27
CA ILE A 41 -1.35 20.88 18.45
C ILE A 41 -0.26 20.01 19.08
N ALA A 42 0.52 19.29 18.26
CA ALA A 42 1.65 18.49 18.74
C ALA A 42 2.70 19.35 19.46
N LEU A 43 3.03 20.53 18.92
CA LEU A 43 3.95 21.48 19.54
C LEU A 43 3.42 22.01 20.88
N LEU A 44 2.14 22.36 20.95
CA LEU A 44 1.53 22.88 22.18
C LEU A 44 1.44 21.82 23.27
N LEU A 45 1.13 20.57 22.90
CA LEU A 45 1.04 19.46 23.84
C LEU A 45 2.42 19.01 24.31
N LEU A 46 3.38 18.80 23.40
CA LEU A 46 4.70 18.25 23.74
C LEU A 46 5.69 19.32 24.21
N GLY A 47 5.56 20.57 23.76
CA GLY A 47 6.49 21.65 24.06
C GLY A 47 6.74 21.88 25.56
N PRO A 48 5.71 21.94 26.41
CA PRO A 48 5.88 22.05 27.85
C PRO A 48 6.63 20.85 28.44
N PHE A 49 6.26 19.62 28.08
CA PHE A 49 6.94 18.42 28.57
C PHE A 49 8.39 18.36 28.10
N ALA A 50 8.66 18.64 26.83
CA ALA A 50 10.02 18.72 26.31
C ALA A 50 10.85 19.76 27.06
N TYR A 51 10.29 20.95 27.33
CA TYR A 51 10.99 21.98 28.10
C TYR A 51 11.32 21.54 29.53
N PHE A 52 10.39 20.91 30.24
CA PHE A 52 10.57 20.53 31.65
C PHE A 52 11.41 19.26 31.84
N LEU A 53 11.20 18.21 31.03
CA LEU A 53 11.93 16.95 31.17
C LEU A 53 13.37 17.06 30.64
N GLU A 54 13.58 17.71 29.50
CA GLU A 54 14.88 17.71 28.81
C GLU A 54 15.71 18.97 29.14
N LYS A 55 15.33 19.74 30.18
CA LYS A 55 15.99 21.01 30.52
C LYS A 55 17.50 20.91 30.69
N LYS A 56 17.97 19.79 31.22
CA LYS A 56 19.37 19.57 31.58
C LYS A 56 20.21 18.93 30.47
N GLU A 57 19.58 18.35 29.45
CA GLU A 57 20.24 17.55 28.39
C GLU A 57 20.38 18.33 27.07
N ARG A 58 20.06 19.63 27.06
CA ARG A 58 19.93 20.43 25.83
C ARG A 58 21.30 20.67 25.16
N PRO A 59 21.54 20.19 23.93
CA PRO A 59 22.71 20.60 23.17
C PRO A 59 22.59 22.08 22.75
N PRO A 60 23.71 22.81 22.62
CA PRO A 60 23.67 24.19 22.13
C PRO A 60 23.14 24.24 20.68
N LEU A 61 22.18 25.13 20.42
CA LEU A 61 21.63 25.33 19.08
C LEU A 61 22.69 25.98 18.17
N THR A 62 23.36 25.16 17.37
CA THR A 62 24.24 25.63 16.30
C THR A 62 23.43 25.87 15.02
N SER A 63 23.91 26.76 14.15
CA SER A 63 23.28 27.01 12.84
C SER A 63 23.19 25.74 11.97
N SER A 64 24.18 24.84 12.09
CA SER A 64 24.17 23.52 11.44
C SER A 64 23.00 22.64 11.92
N LEU A 65 22.78 22.53 13.23
CA LEU A 65 21.65 21.78 13.79
C LEU A 65 20.31 22.37 13.35
N LEU A 66 20.21 23.70 13.28
CA LEU A 66 18.99 24.38 12.86
C LEU A 66 18.64 24.05 11.39
N ILE A 67 19.64 24.04 10.51
CA ILE A 67 19.48 23.62 9.12
C ILE A 67 19.10 22.13 9.03
N GLN A 68 19.72 21.26 9.82
CA GLN A 68 19.37 19.83 9.86
C GLN A 68 17.92 19.61 10.29
N PHE A 69 17.47 20.27 11.36
CA PHE A 69 16.07 20.20 11.81
C PHE A 69 15.11 20.74 10.77
N PHE A 70 15.47 21.84 10.10
CA PHE A 70 14.67 22.39 9.01
C PHE A 70 14.52 21.41 7.86
N LEU A 71 15.62 20.82 7.38
CA LEU A 71 15.59 19.82 6.30
C LEU A 71 14.81 18.57 6.70
N LEU A 72 14.96 18.10 7.94
CA LEU A 72 14.22 16.96 8.47
C LEU A 72 12.72 17.26 8.56
N ALA A 73 12.32 18.46 8.99
CA ALA A 73 10.92 18.87 9.05
C ALA A 73 10.31 19.08 7.66
N LEU A 74 11.08 19.66 6.73
CA LEU A 74 10.65 19.92 5.35
C LEU A 74 10.49 18.61 4.57
N LEU A 75 11.53 17.78 4.50
CA LEU A 75 11.55 16.56 3.70
C LEU A 75 10.90 15.39 4.43
N GLY A 76 11.27 15.18 5.70
CA GLY A 76 10.86 14.00 6.47
C GLY A 76 9.41 14.03 6.93
N ILE A 77 8.86 15.22 7.23
CA ILE A 77 7.47 15.37 7.69
C ILE A 77 6.59 16.02 6.64
N THR A 78 6.91 17.24 6.21
CA THR A 78 6.00 18.05 5.38
C THR A 78 5.83 17.47 3.98
N ALA A 79 6.94 17.22 3.28
CA ALA A 79 6.90 16.63 1.94
C ALA A 79 6.35 15.20 1.99
N ASN A 80 6.79 14.38 2.95
CA ASN A 80 6.29 13.02 3.13
C ASN A 80 4.77 12.97 3.34
N GLN A 81 4.22 13.79 4.25
CA GLN A 81 2.76 13.87 4.45
C GLN A 81 2.03 14.44 3.23
N GLY A 82 2.60 15.46 2.57
CA GLY A 82 2.03 16.05 1.36
C GLY A 82 1.92 15.03 0.22
N PHE A 83 3.00 14.30 -0.05
CA PHE A 83 3.01 13.23 -1.05
C PHE A 83 2.12 12.05 -0.66
N TYR A 84 2.03 11.71 0.63
CA TYR A 84 1.09 10.69 1.09
C TYR A 84 -0.37 11.08 0.83
N LEU A 85 -0.74 12.32 1.14
CA LEU A 85 -2.09 12.85 0.88
C LEU A 85 -2.38 12.94 -0.63
N LEU A 86 -1.40 13.33 -1.44
CA LEU A 86 -1.52 13.30 -2.91
C LEU A 86 -1.70 11.87 -3.41
N GLY A 87 -0.91 10.91 -2.90
CA GLY A 87 -1.02 9.49 -3.24
C GLY A 87 -2.38 8.89 -2.89
N LEU A 88 -2.97 9.27 -1.75
CA LEU A 88 -4.35 8.92 -1.38
C LEU A 88 -5.41 9.55 -2.29
N ASN A 89 -5.08 10.65 -2.98
CA ASN A 89 -6.01 11.36 -3.85
C ASN A 89 -6.07 10.73 -5.26
N TYR A 90 -4.94 10.17 -5.72
CA TYR A 90 -4.83 9.50 -7.02
C TYR A 90 -4.93 7.96 -6.93
N GLY A 91 -4.81 7.39 -5.75
CA GLY A 91 -4.84 5.94 -5.50
C GLY A 91 -5.78 5.56 -4.35
N SER A 92 -5.83 4.27 -4.04
CA SER A 92 -6.61 3.77 -2.90
C SER A 92 -5.80 3.80 -1.60
N PRO A 93 -6.45 3.83 -0.42
CA PRO A 93 -5.77 3.65 0.86
C PRO A 93 -4.92 2.37 0.91
N THR A 94 -5.40 1.27 0.29
CA THR A 94 -4.67 0.01 0.18
C THR A 94 -3.37 0.15 -0.61
N PHE A 95 -3.39 0.92 -1.70
CA PHE A 95 -2.20 1.23 -2.49
C PHE A 95 -1.19 2.05 -1.66
N ALA A 96 -1.65 3.10 -0.98
CA ALA A 96 -0.79 3.94 -0.14
C ALA A 96 -0.18 3.16 1.05
N SER A 97 -0.92 2.22 1.64
CA SER A 97 -0.41 1.29 2.67
C SER A 97 0.60 0.30 2.11
N ALA A 98 0.38 -0.23 0.91
CA ALA A 98 1.34 -1.15 0.26
C ALA A 98 2.68 -0.46 -0.03
N VAL A 99 2.65 0.78 -0.53
CA VAL A 99 3.87 1.58 -0.76
C VAL A 99 4.61 1.84 0.56
N GLN A 100 3.91 2.16 1.66
CA GLN A 100 4.55 2.35 2.97
C GLN A 100 5.25 1.09 3.49
N ASN A 101 4.77 -0.11 3.16
CA ASN A 101 5.42 -1.36 3.55
C ASN A 101 6.79 -1.59 2.86
N THR A 102 7.09 -0.83 1.81
CA THR A 102 8.42 -0.85 1.16
C THR A 102 9.42 0.08 1.81
N VAL A 103 9.00 0.98 2.71
CA VAL A 103 9.89 1.95 3.37
C VAL A 103 11.05 1.26 4.10
N PRO A 104 10.86 0.17 4.89
CA PRO A 104 11.96 -0.55 5.51
C PRO A 104 12.93 -1.16 4.48
N ALA A 105 12.41 -1.67 3.36
CA ALA A 105 13.23 -2.23 2.29
C ALA A 105 14.08 -1.15 1.61
N ILE A 106 13.49 -0.01 1.24
CA ILE A 106 14.20 1.14 0.66
C ILE A 106 15.24 1.66 1.65
N THR A 107 14.89 1.76 2.93
CA THR A 107 15.79 2.20 4.00
C THR A 107 16.97 1.23 4.15
N PHE A 108 16.73 -0.07 4.10
CA PHE A 108 17.78 -1.08 4.17
C PHE A 108 18.72 -1.03 2.96
N VAL A 109 18.17 -0.89 1.74
CA VAL A 109 18.97 -0.72 0.52
C VAL A 109 19.83 0.54 0.61
N MET A 110 19.24 1.67 1.01
CA MET A 110 19.96 2.93 1.19
C MET A 110 21.06 2.82 2.24
N ALA A 111 20.77 2.21 3.40
CA ALA A 111 21.74 2.00 4.47
C ALA A 111 22.89 1.08 4.02
N SER A 112 22.59 0.07 3.20
CA SER A 112 23.60 -0.83 2.63
C SER A 112 24.50 -0.12 1.61
N VAL A 113 23.92 0.70 0.72
CA VAL A 113 24.67 1.50 -0.27
C VAL A 113 25.56 2.54 0.40
N LEU A 114 25.10 3.17 1.48
CA LEU A 114 25.87 4.13 2.27
C LEU A 114 26.91 3.47 3.19
N GLY A 115 27.02 2.14 3.19
CA GLY A 115 27.96 1.39 4.03
C GLY A 115 27.65 1.44 5.53
N LEU A 116 26.47 1.95 5.91
CA LEU A 116 25.99 1.99 7.30
C LEU A 116 25.59 0.59 7.80
N GLU A 117 25.28 -0.32 6.86
CA GLU A 117 24.85 -1.68 7.15
C GLU A 117 25.79 -2.68 6.44
N GLN A 118 26.44 -3.55 7.20
CA GLN A 118 27.34 -4.58 6.67
C GLN A 118 26.55 -5.83 6.27
N VAL A 119 26.31 -6.00 4.97
CA VAL A 119 25.53 -7.14 4.44
C VAL A 119 26.47 -8.30 4.13
N ASN A 120 26.57 -9.24 5.08
CA ASN A 120 27.31 -10.49 4.85
C ASN A 120 26.36 -11.62 4.44
N ILE A 121 26.28 -11.90 3.14
CA ILE A 121 25.38 -12.91 2.55
C ILE A 121 25.73 -14.34 3.01
N ALA A 122 26.98 -14.59 3.41
CA ALA A 122 27.41 -15.89 3.93
C ALA A 122 26.83 -16.22 5.31
N ARG A 123 26.39 -15.20 6.06
CA ARG A 123 25.83 -15.36 7.41
C ARG A 123 24.31 -15.38 7.35
N ARG A 124 23.67 -16.27 8.12
CA ARG A 124 22.20 -16.40 8.18
C ARG A 124 21.48 -15.08 8.47
N ASP A 125 22.07 -14.21 9.30
CA ASP A 125 21.53 -12.89 9.62
C ASP A 125 21.52 -11.94 8.42
N GLY A 126 22.58 -11.95 7.60
CA GLY A 126 22.65 -11.13 6.38
C GLY A 126 21.71 -11.67 5.30
N LEU A 127 21.63 -12.99 5.14
CA LEU A 127 20.68 -13.64 4.25
C LEU A 127 19.23 -13.30 4.64
N ALA A 128 18.88 -13.32 5.92
CA ALA A 128 17.54 -12.98 6.40
C ALA A 128 17.14 -11.53 6.06
N LYS A 129 18.08 -10.57 6.15
CA LYS A 129 17.84 -9.16 5.79
C LYS A 129 17.58 -8.99 4.29
N VAL A 130 18.37 -9.66 3.45
CA VAL A 130 18.20 -9.61 1.99
C VAL A 130 16.88 -10.28 1.58
N VAL A 131 16.61 -11.49 2.08
CA VAL A 131 15.36 -12.22 1.78
C VAL A 131 14.14 -11.44 2.27
N GLY A 132 14.19 -10.87 3.48
CA GLY A 132 13.10 -10.03 4.02
C GLY A 132 12.85 -8.78 3.17
N THR A 133 13.91 -8.14 2.66
CA THR A 133 13.81 -6.99 1.76
C THR A 133 13.15 -7.38 0.43
N ILE A 134 13.59 -8.49 -0.18
CA ILE A 134 12.99 -8.99 -1.43
C ILE A 134 11.52 -9.35 -1.21
N ALA A 135 11.20 -10.08 -0.14
CA ALA A 135 9.83 -10.47 0.18
C ALA A 135 8.91 -9.25 0.38
N SER A 136 9.39 -8.20 1.06
CA SER A 136 8.65 -6.94 1.26
C SER A 136 8.34 -6.25 -0.08
N VAL A 137 9.34 -6.13 -0.97
CA VAL A 137 9.16 -5.47 -2.28
C VAL A 137 8.23 -6.26 -3.19
N VAL A 138 8.41 -7.58 -3.25
CA VAL A 138 7.54 -8.47 -4.04
C VAL A 138 6.11 -8.43 -3.52
N GLY A 139 5.92 -8.50 -2.19
CA GLY A 139 4.60 -8.43 -1.57
C GLY A 139 3.89 -7.10 -1.84
N ALA A 140 4.60 -5.98 -1.70
CA ALA A 140 4.04 -4.66 -1.99
C ALA A 140 3.65 -4.51 -3.47
N THR A 141 4.53 -4.94 -4.39
CA THR A 141 4.25 -4.90 -5.83
C THR A 141 3.05 -5.76 -6.21
N GLY A 142 2.92 -6.94 -5.59
CA GLY A 142 1.76 -7.82 -5.77
C GLY A 142 0.45 -7.16 -5.33
N ILE A 143 0.42 -6.57 -4.13
CA ILE A 143 -0.76 -5.85 -3.63
C ILE A 143 -1.13 -4.68 -4.54
N VAL A 144 -0.13 -3.92 -5.02
CA VAL A 144 -0.33 -2.81 -5.95
C VAL A 144 -0.94 -3.29 -7.27
N ALA A 145 -0.37 -4.34 -7.88
CA ALA A 145 -0.86 -4.90 -9.14
C ALA A 145 -2.30 -5.44 -8.99
N SER A 146 -2.61 -6.15 -7.90
CA SER A 146 -3.97 -6.60 -7.60
C SER A 146 -4.92 -5.43 -7.39
N GLY A 147 -4.51 -4.39 -6.68
CA GLY A 147 -5.33 -3.19 -6.45
C GLY A 147 -5.71 -2.47 -7.73
N ILE A 148 -4.77 -2.34 -8.68
CA ILE A 148 -5.03 -1.77 -10.02
C ILE A 148 -6.00 -2.68 -10.79
N ALA A 149 -5.77 -3.99 -10.79
CA ALA A 149 -6.63 -4.95 -11.49
C ALA A 149 -8.09 -4.91 -10.97
N PHE A 150 -8.31 -4.90 -9.65
CA PHE A 150 -9.66 -4.80 -9.08
C PHE A 150 -10.33 -3.45 -9.37
N SER A 151 -9.55 -2.35 -9.38
CA SER A 151 -10.07 -1.03 -9.72
C SER A 151 -10.54 -0.96 -11.17
N LEU A 152 -9.73 -1.49 -12.10
CA LEU A 152 -10.10 -1.63 -13.51
C LEU A 152 -11.31 -2.55 -13.68
N GLN A 153 -11.36 -3.67 -12.96
CA GLN A 153 -12.47 -4.59 -13.00
C GLN A 153 -13.77 -3.90 -12.55
N THR A 154 -13.73 -3.14 -11.47
CA THR A 154 -14.88 -2.36 -10.97
C THR A 154 -15.33 -1.31 -11.99
N TRP A 155 -14.40 -0.62 -12.65
CA TRP A 155 -14.72 0.35 -13.71
C TRP A 155 -15.37 -0.32 -14.93
N CYS A 156 -14.86 -1.48 -15.35
CA CYS A 156 -15.47 -2.29 -16.41
C CYS A 156 -16.87 -2.77 -16.03
N ILE A 157 -17.12 -3.12 -14.76
CA ILE A 157 -18.46 -3.47 -14.25
C ILE A 157 -19.42 -2.28 -14.39
N GLN A 158 -18.98 -1.06 -14.09
CA GLN A 158 -19.81 0.14 -14.22
C GLN A 158 -20.15 0.48 -15.68
N LYS A 159 -19.20 0.30 -16.61
CA LYS A 159 -19.39 0.61 -18.04
C LYS A 159 -20.12 -0.50 -18.81
N GLY A 160 -19.74 -1.75 -18.61
CA GLY A 160 -20.22 -2.92 -19.37
C GLY A 160 -21.29 -3.76 -18.65
N GLY A 161 -21.54 -3.48 -17.38
CA GLY A 161 -22.40 -4.26 -16.52
C GLY A 161 -21.70 -5.49 -15.90
N PRO A 162 -22.19 -6.00 -14.76
CA PRO A 162 -21.54 -7.10 -14.02
C PRO A 162 -21.49 -8.41 -14.80
N VAL A 163 -22.46 -8.65 -15.69
CA VAL A 163 -22.52 -9.87 -16.50
C VAL A 163 -21.40 -9.90 -17.55
N PHE A 164 -21.04 -8.76 -18.14
CA PHE A 164 -19.94 -8.69 -19.11
C PHE A 164 -18.61 -9.06 -18.46
N VAL A 165 -18.33 -8.55 -17.26
CA VAL A 165 -17.09 -8.83 -16.52
C VAL A 165 -17.04 -10.28 -16.02
N ALA A 166 -18.19 -10.87 -15.65
CA ALA A 166 -18.26 -12.28 -15.25
C ALA A 166 -17.82 -13.24 -16.37
N VAL A 167 -17.94 -12.87 -17.65
CA VAL A 167 -17.50 -13.67 -18.80
C VAL A 167 -15.98 -13.63 -18.99
N PHE A 168 -15.32 -12.55 -18.55
CA PHE A 168 -13.86 -12.45 -18.61
C PHE A 168 -13.15 -13.28 -17.53
N GLN A 169 -13.84 -13.59 -16.43
CA GLN A 169 -13.24 -14.32 -15.32
C GLN A 169 -12.82 -15.75 -15.70
N PRO A 170 -13.62 -16.55 -16.45
CA PRO A 170 -13.17 -17.82 -17.01
C PRO A 170 -12.06 -17.68 -18.07
N MET A 171 -12.07 -16.63 -18.90
CA MET A 171 -11.00 -16.38 -19.88
C MET A 171 -9.66 -16.11 -19.19
N GLN A 172 -9.67 -15.36 -18.09
CA GLN A 172 -8.48 -15.13 -17.29
C GLN A 172 -7.89 -16.45 -16.77
N THR A 173 -8.72 -17.34 -16.24
CA THR A 173 -8.30 -18.68 -15.79
C THR A 173 -7.71 -19.51 -16.92
N LEU A 174 -8.33 -19.49 -18.11
CA LEU A 174 -7.82 -20.19 -19.29
C LEU A 174 -6.44 -19.66 -19.72
N LEU A 175 -6.27 -18.33 -19.77
CA LEU A 175 -4.99 -17.71 -20.12
C LEU A 175 -3.89 -18.04 -19.10
N VAL A 176 -4.21 -18.04 -17.80
CA VAL A 176 -3.26 -18.43 -16.73
C VAL A 176 -2.88 -19.89 -16.87
N ALA A 177 -3.83 -20.79 -17.12
CA ALA A 177 -3.56 -22.21 -17.33
C ALA A 177 -2.65 -22.45 -18.55
N ILE A 178 -2.88 -21.74 -19.66
CA ILE A 178 -2.03 -21.80 -20.84
C ILE A 178 -0.61 -21.30 -20.51
N MET A 179 -0.48 -20.12 -19.90
CA MET A 179 0.83 -19.58 -19.51
C MET A 179 1.57 -20.50 -18.53
N ALA A 180 0.88 -21.05 -17.53
CA ALA A 180 1.46 -21.99 -16.57
C ALA A 180 1.90 -23.29 -17.24
N SER A 181 1.14 -23.79 -18.21
CA SER A 181 1.49 -25.01 -18.95
C SER A 181 2.71 -24.85 -19.85
N LEU A 182 2.87 -23.67 -20.47
CA LEU A 182 4.04 -23.35 -21.29
C LEU A 182 5.33 -23.28 -20.45
N ILE A 183 5.20 -22.91 -19.18
CA ILE A 183 6.33 -22.71 -18.26
C ILE A 183 6.65 -23.98 -17.46
N LEU A 184 5.64 -24.71 -16.96
CA LEU A 184 5.81 -25.88 -16.08
C LEU A 184 5.78 -27.23 -16.80
N GLY A 185 5.41 -27.28 -18.08
CA GLY A 185 5.54 -28.47 -18.91
C GLY A 185 4.53 -29.60 -18.67
N ASP A 186 3.65 -29.55 -17.65
CA ASP A 186 2.51 -30.48 -17.54
C ASP A 186 1.39 -30.04 -16.56
N GLN A 187 0.19 -30.67 -16.71
CA GLN A 187 -1.11 -30.57 -15.96
C GLN A 187 -2.30 -29.78 -16.56
N LEU A 188 -2.47 -29.81 -17.90
CA LEU A 188 -3.51 -29.02 -18.60
C LEU A 188 -4.96 -29.56 -18.59
N MET A 189 -5.22 -30.81 -18.22
CA MET A 189 -6.52 -31.43 -18.56
C MET A 189 -7.69 -31.08 -17.62
N GLN A 190 -7.45 -30.86 -16.33
CA GLN A 190 -8.54 -30.74 -15.35
C GLN A 190 -9.06 -29.30 -15.21
N GLU A 191 -8.16 -28.31 -15.15
CA GLU A 191 -8.49 -26.88 -15.08
C GLU A 191 -9.09 -26.35 -16.40
N GLY A 192 -8.60 -26.83 -17.55
CA GLY A 192 -9.10 -26.45 -18.87
C GLY A 192 -10.54 -26.89 -19.12
N LEU A 193 -10.92 -28.09 -18.70
CA LEU A 193 -12.29 -28.59 -18.84
C LEU A 193 -13.30 -27.78 -18.02
N LEU A 194 -12.92 -27.40 -16.79
CA LEU A 194 -13.74 -26.55 -15.91
C LEU A 194 -13.89 -25.13 -16.50
N ALA A 195 -12.84 -24.58 -17.09
CA ALA A 195 -12.89 -23.29 -17.78
C ALA A 195 -13.82 -23.30 -19.01
N ILE A 196 -13.78 -24.37 -19.82
CA ILE A 196 -14.66 -24.53 -20.99
C ILE A 196 -16.13 -24.66 -20.56
N LEU A 197 -16.41 -25.47 -19.53
CA LEU A 197 -17.77 -25.68 -19.01
C LEU A 197 -18.37 -24.37 -18.47
N THR A 198 -17.58 -23.57 -17.74
CA THR A 198 -18.02 -22.26 -17.24
C THR A 198 -18.25 -21.25 -18.37
N MET A 199 -17.43 -21.28 -19.43
CA MET A 199 -17.62 -20.45 -20.63
C MET A 199 -18.94 -20.75 -21.35
N LEU A 200 -19.26 -22.05 -21.54
CA LEU A 200 -20.53 -22.50 -22.12
C LEU A 200 -21.75 -22.12 -21.27
N GLY A 201 -21.64 -22.25 -19.94
CA GLY A 201 -22.68 -21.82 -19.01
C GLY A 201 -22.96 -20.32 -19.08
N LEU A 202 -21.92 -19.48 -19.08
CA LEU A 202 -22.04 -18.02 -19.19
C LEU A 202 -22.62 -17.58 -20.54
N TYR A 203 -22.25 -18.26 -21.64
CA TYR A 203 -22.84 -17.99 -22.96
C TYR A 203 -24.35 -18.26 -22.98
N SER A 204 -24.78 -19.37 -22.36
CA SER A 204 -26.20 -19.72 -22.26
C SER A 204 -27.01 -18.69 -21.46
N VAL A 205 -26.45 -18.18 -20.36
CA VAL A 205 -27.05 -17.10 -19.55
C VAL A 205 -27.16 -15.79 -20.34
N LEU A 206 -26.11 -15.39 -21.06
CA LEU A 206 -26.12 -14.21 -21.92
C LEU A 206 -27.14 -14.32 -23.06
N TRP A 207 -27.22 -15.50 -23.68
CA TRP A 207 -28.19 -15.77 -24.74
C TRP A 207 -29.63 -15.63 -24.25
N GLY A 208 -29.95 -16.20 -23.07
CA GLY A 208 -31.25 -16.04 -22.42
C GLY A 208 -31.58 -14.57 -22.16
N LYS A 209 -30.65 -13.82 -21.55
CA LYS A 209 -30.83 -12.40 -21.25
C LYS A 209 -30.98 -11.52 -22.51
N ARG A 210 -30.33 -11.88 -23.62
CA ARG A 210 -30.46 -11.19 -24.91
C ARG A 210 -31.86 -11.38 -25.51
N ARG A 211 -32.44 -12.57 -25.36
CA ARG A 211 -33.82 -12.88 -25.78
C ARG A 211 -34.87 -12.14 -24.96
N GLU A 212 -34.69 -12.06 -23.64
CA GLU A 212 -35.59 -11.27 -22.76
C GLU A 212 -35.61 -9.80 -23.16
N LYS A 213 -34.44 -9.20 -23.40
CA LYS A 213 -34.34 -7.79 -23.81
C LYS A 213 -34.94 -7.53 -25.20
N SER A 214 -34.92 -8.52 -26.09
CA SER A 214 -35.54 -8.45 -27.41
C SER A 214 -37.05 -8.66 -27.39
N SER A 215 -37.61 -9.25 -26.33
CA SER A 215 -39.05 -9.50 -26.18
C SER A 215 -39.77 -8.44 -25.35
N SER A 216 -39.03 -7.51 -24.74
CA SER A 216 -39.52 -6.38 -23.93
C SER A 216 -39.48 -5.04 -24.68
N ASN A 217 -39.04 -5.03 -25.94
CA ASN A 217 -39.14 -3.92 -26.90
C ASN A 217 -40.16 -4.29 -27.97
#